data_AF-A0AAF0RHK4-F1
#
_entry.id   AF-A0AAF0RHK4-F1
#
_cell.length_a   1.000
_cell.length_b   1.000
_cell.length_c   1.000
_cell.angle_alpha   90.00
_cell.angle_beta   90.00
_cell.angle_gamma   90.00
#
_symmetry.space_group_name_H-M   'P 1'
#
loop_
_entity.id
_entity.type
_entity.pdbx_description
1 polymer ?
#
loop_
_entity_poly.entity_id
_entity_poly.type
_entity_poly.pdbx_seq_one_letter_code
_entity_poly.pdbx_strand_id
1 'polypeptide(L)'
;MTRSDDYRELVRWVPLIRSLLAASFNYDWMLDHPTAESVYDDVFSGISEAERKEYLDQATVLQEHLRDDDAVAGFLSFVHTGLVPQLDFGLTPKTWLDALVARLENSSG
;
A
#
# COMPACT_ATOMS: atom_id res chain seq x y z
N MET A 1 19.28 11.84 10.05
CA MET A 1 18.03 11.89 9.27
C MET A 1 16.90 11.60 10.23
N THR A 2 15.79 12.34 10.19
CA THR A 2 14.63 12.00 11.02
C THR A 2 13.80 10.93 10.32
N ARG A 3 12.98 10.17 11.08
CA ARG A 3 12.08 9.16 10.49
C ARG A 3 11.13 9.76 9.43
N SER A 4 10.76 11.03 9.60
CA SER A 4 9.95 11.76 8.62
C SER A 4 10.71 12.13 7.35
N ASP A 5 12.03 12.34 7.42
CA ASP A 5 12.87 12.55 6.24
C ASP A 5 13.04 11.25 5.46
N ASP A 6 13.22 10.13 6.16
CA ASP A 6 13.28 8.78 5.55
C ASP A 6 11.97 8.47 4.81
N TYR A 7 10.81 8.74 5.42
CA TYR A 7 9.52 8.57 4.75
C TYR A 7 9.33 9.53 3.57
N ARG A 8 9.81 10.77 3.67
CA ARG A 8 9.76 11.74 2.56
C ARG A 8 10.60 11.30 1.36
N GLU A 9 11.71 10.62 1.59
CA GLU A 9 12.50 10.01 0.53
C GLU A 9 11.77 8.78 -0.05
N LEU A 10 11.28 7.90 0.82
CA LEU A 10 10.60 6.67 0.43
C LEU A 10 9.37 6.93 -0.46
N VAL A 11 8.55 7.93 -0.15
CA VAL A 11 7.39 8.29 -1.00
C VAL A 11 7.77 8.77 -2.40
N ARG A 12 9.02 9.19 -2.64
CA ARG A 12 9.51 9.52 -3.99
C ARG A 12 9.83 8.29 -4.81
N TRP A 13 10.20 7.19 -4.15
CA TRP A 13 10.49 5.91 -4.80
C TRP A 13 9.23 5.10 -5.08
N VAL A 14 8.15 5.35 -4.33
CA VAL A 14 6.91 4.56 -4.42
C VAL A 14 5.66 5.38 -4.82
N PRO A 15 5.69 6.14 -5.93
CA PRO A 15 4.60 7.06 -6.29
C PRO A 15 3.24 6.36 -6.55
N LEU A 16 3.22 5.15 -7.10
CA LEU A 16 1.98 4.40 -7.34
C LEU A 16 1.39 3.84 -6.04
N ILE A 17 2.24 3.30 -5.16
CA ILE A 17 1.79 2.84 -3.84
C ILE A 17 1.31 4.01 -2.99
N ARG A 18 2.00 5.16 -3.07
CA ARG A 18 1.52 6.40 -2.43
C ARG A 18 0.15 6.79 -2.96
N SER A 19 -0.07 6.77 -4.28
CA SER A 19 -1.38 7.09 -4.87
C SER A 19 -2.46 6.10 -4.44
N LEU A 20 -2.18 4.80 -4.44
CA LEU A 20 -3.08 3.77 -3.89
C LEU A 20 -3.47 4.08 -2.44
N LEU A 21 -2.50 4.42 -1.59
CA LEU A 21 -2.75 4.69 -0.18
C LEU A 21 -3.45 6.03 0.09
N ALA A 22 -3.04 7.10 -0.59
CA ALA A 22 -3.52 8.45 -0.30
C ALA A 22 -4.76 8.84 -1.12
N ALA A 23 -4.92 8.30 -2.32
CA ALA A 23 -6.03 8.63 -3.22
C ALA A 23 -7.12 7.55 -3.19
N SER A 24 -6.77 6.28 -3.35
CA SER A 24 -7.77 5.19 -3.38
C SER A 24 -8.23 4.80 -1.98
N PHE A 25 -7.28 4.58 -1.05
CA PHE A 25 -7.57 4.43 0.37
C PHE A 25 -7.59 5.78 1.11
N ASN A 26 -8.21 6.82 0.55
CA ASN A 26 -8.38 8.10 1.26
C ASN A 26 -9.34 7.94 2.47
N TYR A 27 -9.48 8.92 3.36
CA TYR A 27 -10.32 8.79 4.58
C TYR A 27 -11.80 8.46 4.33
N ASP A 28 -12.32 8.75 3.14
CA ASP A 28 -13.70 8.55 2.73
C ASP A 28 -13.87 7.32 1.81
N TRP A 29 -12.84 6.49 1.64
CA TRP A 29 -12.86 5.36 0.70
C TRP A 29 -14.07 4.43 0.90
N MET A 30 -14.55 4.28 2.14
CA MET A 30 -15.70 3.45 2.49
C MET A 30 -17.04 3.97 1.93
N LEU A 31 -17.11 5.23 1.49
CA LEU A 31 -18.30 5.80 0.85
C LEU A 31 -18.50 5.26 -0.56
N ASP A 32 -17.41 4.99 -1.28
CA ASP A 32 -17.41 4.53 -2.66
C ASP A 32 -17.20 3.01 -2.77
N HIS A 33 -16.58 2.41 -1.76
CA HIS A 33 -16.18 1.00 -1.76
C HIS A 33 -16.72 0.27 -0.52
N PRO A 34 -17.50 -0.81 -0.69
CA PRO A 34 -18.09 -1.55 0.43
C PRO A 34 -17.06 -2.30 1.28
N THR A 35 -15.88 -2.60 0.73
CA THR A 35 -14.79 -3.31 1.41
C THR A 35 -13.43 -2.83 0.91
N ALA A 36 -12.39 -3.03 1.72
CA ALA A 36 -11.03 -2.69 1.30
C ALA A 36 -10.54 -3.54 0.11
N GLU A 37 -11.06 -4.78 -0.04
CA GLU A 37 -10.84 -5.59 -1.25
C GLU A 37 -11.40 -4.93 -2.50
N SER A 38 -12.57 -4.28 -2.43
CA SER A 38 -13.15 -3.61 -3.61
C SER A 38 -12.36 -2.39 -4.06
N VAL A 39 -11.53 -1.78 -3.18
CA VAL A 39 -10.55 -0.75 -3.59
C VAL A 39 -9.44 -1.39 -4.41
N TYR A 40 -8.97 -2.58 -4.01
CA TYR A 40 -7.98 -3.32 -4.81
C TYR A 40 -8.54 -3.77 -6.14
N ASP A 41 -9.79 -4.23 -6.19
CA ASP A 41 -10.44 -4.59 -7.45
C ASP A 41 -10.51 -3.36 -8.37
N ASP A 42 -10.92 -2.20 -7.87
CA ASP A 42 -10.98 -0.97 -8.68
C ASP A 42 -9.60 -0.56 -9.23
N VAL A 43 -8.55 -0.65 -8.40
CA VAL A 43 -7.20 -0.21 -8.80
C VAL A 43 -6.45 -1.25 -9.63
N PHE A 44 -6.60 -2.54 -9.33
CA PHE A 44 -5.79 -3.61 -9.93
C PHE A 44 -6.55 -4.43 -10.97
N SER A 45 -7.87 -4.31 -11.09
CA SER A 45 -8.59 -4.90 -12.22
C SER A 45 -8.30 -4.10 -13.48
N GLY A 46 -7.93 -4.80 -14.55
CA GLY A 46 -7.70 -4.17 -15.85
C GLY A 46 -6.38 -3.43 -16.05
N ILE A 47 -5.49 -3.34 -15.04
CA ILE A 47 -4.13 -2.83 -15.25
C ILE A 47 -3.30 -3.81 -16.09
N SER A 48 -2.38 -3.28 -16.87
CA SER A 48 -1.43 -4.08 -17.64
C SER A 48 -0.43 -4.83 -16.75
N GLU A 49 0.21 -5.87 -17.29
CA GLU A 49 1.32 -6.56 -16.61
C GLU A 49 2.48 -5.60 -16.28
N ALA A 50 2.74 -4.62 -17.16
CA ALA A 50 3.78 -3.61 -16.94
C ALA A 50 3.44 -2.73 -15.73
N GLU A 51 2.21 -2.21 -15.65
CA GLU A 51 1.75 -1.42 -14.50
C GLU A 51 1.74 -2.26 -13.21
N ARG A 52 1.30 -3.51 -13.27
CA ARG A 52 1.36 -4.43 -12.13
C ARG A 52 2.79 -4.63 -11.65
N LYS A 53 3.73 -4.80 -12.57
CA LYS A 53 5.15 -4.90 -12.25
C LYS A 53 5.68 -3.63 -11.56
N GLU A 54 5.26 -2.44 -11.99
CA GLU A 54 5.64 -1.20 -11.31
C GLU A 54 5.08 -1.10 -9.88
N TYR A 55 3.85 -1.54 -9.66
CA TYR A 55 3.28 -1.66 -8.31
C TYR A 55 4.08 -2.65 -7.46
N LEU A 56 4.42 -3.81 -8.01
CA LEU A 56 5.20 -4.84 -7.31
C LEU A 56 6.58 -4.29 -6.92
N ASP A 57 7.33 -3.73 -7.87
CA ASP A 57 8.66 -3.18 -7.64
C ASP A 57 8.63 -2.13 -6.51
N GLN A 58 7.59 -1.28 -6.48
CA GLN A 58 7.42 -0.28 -5.41
C GLN A 58 7.01 -0.88 -4.07
N ALA A 59 6.13 -1.89 -4.06
CA ALA A 59 5.75 -2.59 -2.83
C ALA A 59 6.95 -3.34 -2.21
N THR A 60 7.81 -3.94 -3.04
CA THR A 60 9.06 -4.57 -2.59
C THR A 60 10.02 -3.54 -2.00
N VAL A 61 10.16 -2.35 -2.60
CA VAL A 61 10.97 -1.26 -2.01
C VAL A 61 10.47 -0.91 -0.60
N LEU A 62 9.15 -0.82 -0.40
CA LEU A 62 8.61 -0.61 0.95
C LEU A 62 8.96 -1.75 1.89
N GLN A 63 8.82 -3.00 1.45
CA GLN A 63 9.09 -4.19 2.26
C GLN A 63 10.55 -4.26 2.74
N GLU A 64 11.51 -3.84 1.90
CA GLU A 64 12.94 -3.81 2.23
C GLU A 64 13.28 -2.75 3.31
N HIS A 65 12.59 -1.61 3.26
CA HIS A 65 12.84 -0.45 4.14
C HIS A 65 12.01 -0.47 5.42
N LEU A 66 10.79 -1.03 5.38
CA LEU A 66 9.83 -1.06 6.50
C LEU A 66 9.76 -2.47 7.08
N ARG A 67 10.69 -2.76 8.00
CA ARG A 67 10.96 -4.13 8.47
C ARG A 67 10.04 -4.63 9.58
N ASP A 68 9.29 -3.75 10.22
CA ASP A 68 8.43 -4.05 11.37
C ASP A 68 7.09 -3.31 11.30
N ASP A 69 6.15 -3.70 12.17
CA ASP A 69 4.80 -3.13 12.21
C ASP A 69 4.83 -1.62 12.50
N ASP A 70 5.72 -1.16 13.37
CA ASP A 70 5.83 0.27 13.74
C ASP A 70 6.30 1.11 12.54
N ALA A 71 7.27 0.61 11.77
CA ALA A 71 7.77 1.28 10.58
C ALA A 71 6.68 1.39 9.51
N VAL A 72 5.90 0.33 9.28
CA VAL A 72 4.79 0.33 8.32
C VAL A 72 3.66 1.25 8.81
N ALA A 73 3.23 1.14 10.07
CA ALA A 73 2.21 2.01 10.64
C ALA A 73 2.61 3.50 10.57
N GLY A 74 3.88 3.81 10.86
CA GLY A 74 4.42 5.16 10.73
C GLY A 74 4.37 5.69 9.30
N PHE A 75 4.68 4.84 8.31
CA PHE A 75 4.58 5.22 6.90
C PHE A 75 3.13 5.44 6.46
N LEU A 76 2.20 4.56 6.86
CA LEU A 76 0.76 4.71 6.58
C LEU A 76 0.22 6.02 7.15
N SER A 77 0.58 6.34 8.40
CA SER A 77 0.24 7.62 9.03
C SER A 77 0.83 8.81 8.27
N PHE A 78 2.08 8.70 7.82
CA PHE A 78 2.77 9.76 7.07
C PHE A 78 2.12 10.05 5.71
N VAL A 79 1.62 9.04 5.00
CA VAL A 79 0.94 9.23 3.70
C VAL A 79 -0.53 9.62 3.84
N HIS A 80 -1.04 9.75 5.06
CA HIS A 80 -2.42 10.12 5.37
C HIS A 80 -3.46 9.20 4.69
N THR A 81 -3.22 7.89 4.72
CA THR A 81 -4.22 6.92 4.28
C THR A 81 -5.34 6.76 5.30
N GLY A 82 -6.55 6.48 4.82
CA GLY A 82 -7.67 5.97 5.59
C GLY A 82 -7.62 4.45 5.83
N LEU A 83 -6.67 3.74 5.19
CA LEU A 83 -6.46 2.31 5.43
C LEU A 83 -5.92 2.05 6.83
N VAL A 84 -6.59 1.17 7.56
CA VAL A 84 -6.15 0.60 8.84
C VAL A 84 -6.08 -0.93 8.67
N PRO A 85 -4.89 -1.50 8.40
CA PRO A 85 -4.73 -2.93 8.08
C PRO A 85 -5.43 -3.89 9.04
N GLN A 86 -5.43 -3.57 10.33
CA GLN A 86 -6.03 -4.40 11.36
C GLN A 86 -7.56 -4.40 11.33
N LEU A 87 -8.18 -3.28 10.96
CA LEU A 87 -9.64 -3.15 10.86
C LEU A 87 -10.13 -3.64 9.50
N ASP A 88 -9.39 -3.31 8.44
CA ASP A 88 -9.85 -3.48 7.06
C ASP A 88 -9.53 -4.86 6.48
N PHE A 89 -8.43 -5.48 6.94
CA PHE A 89 -7.99 -6.81 6.49
C PHE A 89 -7.78 -7.80 7.64
N GLY A 90 -7.89 -7.37 8.90
CA GLY A 90 -7.58 -8.22 10.05
C GLY A 90 -6.08 -8.54 10.20
N LEU A 91 -5.20 -7.77 9.54
CA LEU A 91 -3.76 -8.02 9.48
C LEU A 91 -2.98 -6.98 10.29
N THR A 92 -1.82 -7.38 10.82
CA THR A 92 -0.85 -6.40 11.31
C THR A 92 -0.29 -5.57 10.14
N PRO A 93 0.19 -4.34 10.37
CA PRO A 93 0.73 -3.50 9.30
C PRO A 93 1.78 -4.19 8.43
N LYS A 94 2.75 -4.89 9.03
CA LYS A 94 3.81 -5.60 8.30
C LYS A 94 3.25 -6.79 7.52
N THR A 95 2.35 -7.56 8.13
CA THR A 95 1.69 -8.70 7.47
C THR A 95 0.86 -8.24 6.28
N TRP A 96 0.20 -7.08 6.38
CA TRP A 96 -0.51 -6.46 5.27
C TRP A 96 0.42 -6.08 4.11
N LEU A 97 1.58 -5.48 4.40
CA LEU A 97 2.55 -5.14 3.36
C LEU A 97 3.06 -6.39 2.64
N ASP A 98 3.31 -7.48 3.38
CA ASP A 98 3.71 -8.76 2.81
C ASP A 98 2.60 -9.38 1.95
N ALA A 99 1.34 -9.29 2.39
CA ALA A 99 0.18 -9.75 1.63
C ALA A 99 -0.04 -8.92 0.34
N LEU A 100 0.24 -7.61 0.36
CA LEU A 100 0.18 -6.76 -0.82
C LEU A 100 1.21 -7.18 -1.88
N VAL A 101 2.45 -7.44 -1.47
CA VAL A 101 3.50 -7.97 -2.37
C VAL A 101 3.06 -9.30 -2.96
N ALA A 102 2.62 -10.25 -2.11
CA ALA A 102 2.17 -11.55 -2.56
C ALA A 102 0.96 -11.48 -3.52
N ARG A 103 0.03 -10.54 -3.32
CA ARG A 103 -1.10 -10.30 -4.24
C ARG A 103 -0.58 -9.90 -5.63
N LEU A 104 0.36 -8.96 -5.67
CA LEU A 104 0.91 -8.42 -6.91
C LEU A 104 1.75 -9.45 -7.68
N GLU A 105 2.42 -10.38 -6.97
CA GLU A 105 3.13 -11.52 -7.57
C GLU A 105 2.17 -12.56 -8.19
N ASN A 106 1.13 -12.96 -7.44
CA ASN A 106 0.28 -14.11 -7.78
C ASN A 106 -0.83 -13.81 -8.80
N SER A 107 -1.02 -12.56 -9.20
CA SER A 107 -2.04 -12.16 -10.18
C SER A 107 -1.57 -12.32 -11.64
N SER A 108 -0.47 -13.03 -11.86
CA SER A 108 0.03 -13.44 -13.18
C SER A 108 -0.67 -14.74 -13.61
N GLY A 109 -1.94 -14.66 -14.02
CA GLY A 109 -2.75 -15.80 -14.44
C GLY A 109 -3.75 -15.45 -15.52
#